data_AF-A0A386ZHL9-F1
#
_entry.id   AF-A0A386ZHL9-F1
#
_cell.length_a   1.000
_cell.length_b   1.000
_cell.length_c   1.000
_cell.angle_alpha   90.00
_cell.angle_beta   90.00
_cell.angle_gamma   90.00
#
_symmetry.space_group_name_H-M   'P 1'
#
loop_
_entity.id
_entity.type
_entity.pdbx_description
1 polymer ?
#
loop_
_entity_poly.entity_id
_entity_poly.type
_entity_poly.pdbx_seq_one_letter_code
_entity_poly.pdbx_strand_id
1 'polypeptide(L)'
;MPGTGMRQLRPALSMSLLLVGTRLRLSDTVSRLDSPLDGQALSRILQLLQAHPDWPGIRSALTIMADYLCDHRPPIDYRRRRHLDYTGLLTDTVWQRICRDTGTRGTSAMRARITGCYLFERISGMPAESAPGAVDNAEFRTHIADFPSYLTPQLATALDEHAADFLAHHHIRREPVVWRPPGAVLAGLHLPGEAPETVDVAVLHELIGTQGYTLGAAANGLGITLDLARYVLDLHPAPPRRRRGTNRSLYAFQAARAALPADRFIDLYHRKRLSLDRIAVQVGVSRHVLTQLADSYGIARRAPGNQVRAVITRDWLYDQYVQCRRPLPDLAREVGISNAAMARWAKFHAIPMRGRGGPSHAANLAARSSAATAPALLQPALGEIGGHERLRRFVAAARYDTLTHAAKDLDIYPFSLIAQINRLERDFGETLFQRAQRGHPMALTEFGRTVLSAWESAEITSSRFA
;
A
#
# COMPACT_ATOMS: atom_id res chain seq x y z
N MET A 1 -5.84 33.13 35.26
CA MET A 1 -5.68 34.60 35.30
C MET A 1 -6.74 35.25 34.43
N PRO A 2 -7.71 35.99 35.01
CA PRO A 2 -8.69 36.73 34.22
C PRO A 2 -8.00 37.71 33.25
N GLY A 3 -8.49 37.81 32.01
CA GLY A 3 -8.01 38.82 31.04
C GLY A 3 -6.61 38.61 30.44
N THR A 4 -5.98 37.44 30.65
CA THR A 4 -4.67 37.12 30.05
C THR A 4 -4.69 35.73 29.43
N GLY A 5 -4.59 35.65 28.10
CA GLY A 5 -4.50 34.38 27.39
C GLY A 5 -3.10 33.76 27.49
N MET A 6 -3.00 32.44 27.33
CA MET A 6 -1.74 31.69 27.40
C MET A 6 -0.67 32.21 26.42
N ARG A 7 -1.08 32.77 25.28
CA ARG A 7 -0.23 33.44 24.28
C ARG A 7 0.62 34.56 24.88
N GLN A 8 0.06 35.35 25.79
CA GLN A 8 0.79 36.43 26.46
C GLN A 8 1.48 35.93 27.73
N LEU A 9 0.84 35.01 28.45
CA LEU A 9 1.37 34.54 29.73
C LEU A 9 2.68 33.73 29.58
N ARG A 10 2.80 32.86 28.58
CA ARG A 10 4.01 32.04 28.35
C ARG A 10 5.29 32.86 28.12
N PRO A 11 5.34 33.80 27.15
CA PRO A 11 6.53 34.63 26.96
C PRO A 11 6.76 35.56 28.16
N ALA A 12 5.70 36.05 28.82
CA ALA A 12 5.83 36.84 30.03
C ALA A 12 6.52 36.08 31.17
N LEU A 13 6.09 34.85 31.47
CA LEU A 13 6.74 34.01 32.49
C LEU A 13 8.19 33.70 32.14
N SER A 14 8.51 33.46 30.86
CA SER A 14 9.88 33.24 30.40
C SER A 14 10.77 34.48 30.63
N MET A 15 10.24 35.68 30.38
CA MET A 15 10.94 36.94 30.70
C MET A 15 11.03 37.17 32.21
N SER A 16 10.00 36.82 32.98
CA SER A 16 10.02 36.91 34.44
C SER A 16 11.14 36.08 35.06
N LEU A 17 11.42 34.88 34.54
CA LEU A 17 12.55 34.05 34.98
C LEU A 17 13.89 34.77 34.78
N LEU A 18 14.08 35.47 33.66
CA LEU A 18 15.30 36.24 33.37
C LEU A 18 15.45 37.47 34.28
N LEU A 19 14.35 38.01 34.81
CA LEU A 19 14.36 39.14 35.74
C LEU A 19 14.77 38.74 37.17
N VAL A 20 14.60 37.47 37.55
CA VAL A 20 14.95 37.01 38.91
C VAL A 20 16.44 37.26 39.16
N GLY A 21 16.74 38.04 40.22
CA GLY A 21 18.11 38.32 40.64
C GLY A 21 18.90 39.24 39.69
N THR A 22 18.28 39.81 38.65
CA THR A 22 18.96 40.70 37.70
C THR A 22 18.52 42.15 37.83
N ARG A 23 19.34 43.07 37.29
CA ARG A 23 19.01 44.51 37.18
C ARG A 23 18.62 44.89 35.74
N LEU A 24 18.15 43.93 34.96
CA LEU A 24 17.78 44.16 33.56
C LEU A 24 16.52 45.04 33.48
N ARG A 25 16.49 45.93 32.50
CA ARG A 25 15.26 46.66 32.17
C ARG A 25 14.31 45.72 31.43
N LEU A 26 13.01 45.97 31.53
CA LEU A 26 11.99 45.17 30.82
C LEU A 26 12.24 45.15 29.30
N SER A 27 12.62 46.29 28.71
CA SER A 27 13.00 46.39 27.30
C SER A 27 14.16 45.46 26.93
N ASP A 28 15.15 45.34 27.82
CA ASP A 28 16.34 44.52 27.56
C ASP A 28 16.00 43.03 27.63
N THR A 29 15.06 42.64 28.49
CA THR A 29 14.58 41.26 28.56
C THR A 29 13.81 40.83 27.32
N VAL A 30 13.00 41.74 26.76
CA VAL A 30 12.30 41.51 25.49
C VAL A 30 13.29 41.24 24.37
N SER A 31 14.29 42.11 24.22
CA SER A 31 15.32 41.97 23.18
C SER A 31 16.21 40.74 23.37
N ARG A 32 16.52 40.34 24.61
CA ARG A 32 17.37 39.16 24.86
C ARG A 32 16.69 37.83 24.57
N LEU A 33 15.37 37.76 24.71
CA LEU A 33 14.60 36.54 24.48
C LEU A 33 13.89 36.52 23.12
N ASP A 34 14.12 37.52 22.26
CA ASP A 34 13.42 37.68 20.98
C ASP A 34 11.90 37.55 21.18
N SER A 35 11.40 38.16 22.26
CA SER A 35 10.03 37.96 22.72
C SER A 35 9.03 38.68 21.80
N PRO A 36 7.85 38.08 21.53
CA PRO A 36 6.77 38.73 20.78
C PRO A 36 6.07 39.85 21.57
N LEU A 37 6.36 39.98 22.88
CA LEU A 37 5.74 40.98 23.74
C LEU A 37 6.64 42.21 23.87
N ASP A 38 6.04 43.39 23.91
CA ASP A 38 6.74 44.61 24.31
C ASP A 38 6.86 44.76 25.84
N GLY A 39 7.68 45.73 26.28
CA GLY A 39 7.92 45.97 27.70
C GLY A 39 6.69 46.44 28.48
N GLN A 40 5.72 47.09 27.83
CA GLN A 40 4.49 47.56 28.48
C GLN A 40 3.54 46.39 28.75
N ALA A 41 3.40 45.49 27.77
CA ALA A 41 2.65 44.24 27.91
C ALA A 41 3.25 43.36 29.01
N LEU A 42 4.59 43.24 29.08
CA LEU A 42 5.26 42.55 30.17
C LEU A 42 4.95 43.19 31.54
N SER A 43 5.10 44.51 31.66
CA SER A 43 4.79 45.26 32.89
C SER A 43 3.36 44.99 33.36
N ARG A 44 2.38 45.06 32.45
CA ARG A 44 0.97 44.77 32.75
C ARG A 44 0.78 43.35 33.28
N ILE A 45 1.42 42.35 32.67
CA ILE A 45 1.29 40.95 33.10
C ILE A 45 1.95 40.73 34.47
N LEU A 46 3.10 41.36 34.73
CA LEU A 46 3.75 41.30 36.04
C LEU A 46 2.86 41.88 37.14
N GLN A 47 2.18 43.00 36.88
CA GLN A 47 1.20 43.58 37.80
C GLN A 47 0.03 42.63 38.06
N LEU A 48 -0.49 41.98 37.02
CA LEU A 48 -1.57 40.98 37.16
C LEU A 48 -1.12 39.74 37.95
N LEU A 49 0.11 39.27 37.75
CA LEU A 49 0.68 38.17 38.55
C LEU A 49 0.81 38.56 40.02
N GLN A 50 1.29 39.78 40.29
CA GLN A 50 1.44 40.31 41.66
C GLN A 50 0.10 40.47 42.37
N ALA A 51 -0.96 40.86 41.65
CA ALA A 51 -2.29 41.04 42.21
C ALA A 51 -3.03 39.69 42.45
N HIS A 52 -2.49 38.57 41.99
CA HIS A 52 -3.14 37.27 42.14
C HIS A 52 -3.03 36.74 43.58
N PRO A 53 -4.09 36.09 44.13
CA PRO A 53 -4.03 35.51 45.48
C PRO A 53 -2.86 34.55 45.69
N ASP A 54 -2.58 33.71 44.69
CA ASP A 54 -1.47 32.74 44.73
C ASP A 54 -0.09 33.33 44.38
N TRP A 55 0.05 34.66 44.36
CA TRP A 55 1.33 35.32 44.07
C TRP A 55 2.51 34.78 44.89
N PRO A 56 2.39 34.49 46.20
CA PRO A 56 3.51 33.90 46.95
C PRO A 56 4.02 32.58 46.36
N GLY A 57 3.11 31.71 45.88
CA GLY A 57 3.45 30.46 45.21
C GLY A 57 4.07 30.68 43.84
N ILE A 58 3.47 31.56 43.02
CA ILE A 58 3.98 31.92 41.69
C ILE A 58 5.39 32.51 41.78
N ARG A 59 5.61 33.45 42.70
CA ARG A 59 6.92 34.08 42.94
C ARG A 59 7.95 33.04 43.35
N SER A 60 7.61 32.15 44.28
CA SER A 60 8.50 31.08 44.73
C SER A 60 8.86 30.13 43.58
N ALA A 61 7.89 29.78 42.74
CA ALA A 61 8.15 28.96 41.56
C ALA A 61 9.08 29.64 40.54
N LEU A 62 8.89 30.95 40.29
CA LEU A 62 9.79 31.70 39.41
C LEU A 62 11.22 31.74 39.97
N THR A 63 11.38 31.95 41.29
CA THR A 63 12.70 31.96 41.93
C THR A 63 13.36 30.58 41.88
N ILE A 64 12.68 29.53 42.33
CA ILE A 64 13.21 28.16 42.33
C ILE A 64 13.57 27.69 40.92
N MET A 65 12.73 28.03 39.92
CA MET A 65 13.00 27.69 38.53
C MET A 65 14.20 28.46 37.97
N ALA A 66 14.36 29.73 38.31
CA ALA A 66 15.51 30.53 37.90
C ALA A 66 16.81 29.96 38.51
N ASP A 67 16.80 29.60 39.79
CA ASP A 67 17.93 28.96 40.47
C ASP A 67 18.26 27.61 39.82
N TYR A 68 17.24 26.77 39.56
CA TYR A 68 17.41 25.49 38.88
C TYR A 68 18.07 25.65 37.50
N LEU A 69 17.64 26.63 36.71
CA LEU A 69 18.21 26.89 35.37
C LEU A 69 19.62 27.48 35.42
N CYS A 70 19.99 28.18 36.50
CA CYS A 70 21.36 28.62 36.74
C CYS A 70 22.29 27.44 37.04
N ASP A 71 21.82 26.49 37.87
CA ASP A 71 22.60 25.32 38.28
C ASP A 71 22.63 24.21 37.21
N HIS A 72 21.57 24.09 36.41
CA HIS A 72 21.39 23.04 35.42
C HIS A 72 21.28 23.64 34.03
N ARG A 73 22.38 23.61 33.27
CA ARG A 73 22.39 24.09 31.89
C ARG A 73 21.35 23.32 31.05
N PRO A 74 20.41 24.01 30.39
CA PRO A 74 19.47 23.38 29.48
C PRO A 74 20.20 22.67 28.34
N PRO A 75 19.72 21.50 27.87
CA PRO A 75 20.32 20.78 26.76
C PRO A 75 20.06 21.42 25.40
N ILE A 76 19.21 22.46 25.34
CA ILE A 76 18.82 23.15 24.10
C ILE A 76 19.32 24.59 24.13
N ASP A 77 20.06 24.99 23.09
CA ASP A 77 20.32 26.41 22.81
C ASP A 77 19.15 27.01 22.01
N TYR A 78 18.15 27.53 22.74
CA TYR A 78 16.98 28.15 22.13
C TYR A 78 17.32 29.43 21.35
N ARG A 79 18.35 30.18 21.75
CA ARG A 79 18.76 31.38 21.01
C ARG A 79 19.19 30.99 19.60
N ARG A 80 20.01 29.94 19.47
CA ARG A 80 20.39 29.40 18.16
C ARG A 80 19.17 28.89 17.39
N ARG A 81 18.26 28.15 18.04
CA ARG A 81 17.07 27.60 17.37
C ARG A 81 16.12 28.67 16.84
N ARG A 82 15.98 29.80 17.52
CA ARG A 82 15.13 30.91 17.05
C ARG A 82 15.61 31.54 15.75
N HIS A 83 16.90 31.43 15.45
CA HIS A 83 17.55 32.02 14.28
C HIS A 83 17.77 31.02 13.14
N LEU A 84 17.25 29.79 13.24
CA LEU A 84 17.30 28.83 12.14
C LEU A 84 16.36 29.24 11.00
N ASP A 85 16.71 28.84 9.78
CA ASP A 85 15.80 28.94 8.65
C ASP A 85 14.78 27.79 8.70
N TYR A 86 13.53 28.11 9.03
CA TYR A 86 12.42 27.17 9.06
C TYR A 86 11.70 27.07 7.71
N THR A 87 12.21 27.71 6.66
CA THR A 87 11.67 27.58 5.31
C THR A 87 11.75 26.12 4.88
N GLY A 88 10.60 25.53 4.56
CA GLY A 88 10.54 24.11 4.18
C GLY A 88 10.63 23.13 5.35
N LEU A 89 10.49 23.59 6.62
CA LEU A 89 10.40 22.72 7.80
C LEU A 89 9.44 21.55 7.56
N LEU A 90 8.28 21.82 6.96
CA LEU A 90 7.31 20.81 6.58
C LEU A 90 6.71 21.15 5.22
N THR A 91 7.22 20.51 4.16
CA THR A 91 6.64 20.62 2.82
C THR A 91 5.40 19.75 2.67
N ASP A 92 4.54 20.09 1.70
CA ASP A 92 3.33 19.30 1.40
C ASP A 92 3.67 17.83 1.07
N THR A 93 4.79 17.59 0.38
CA THR A 93 5.24 16.23 0.02
C THR A 93 5.64 15.42 1.25
N VAL A 94 6.35 16.04 2.20
CA VAL A 94 6.71 15.40 3.47
C VAL A 94 5.48 15.16 4.32
N TRP A 95 4.56 16.13 4.40
CA TRP A 95 3.30 15.96 5.13
C TRP A 95 2.45 14.82 4.57
N GLN A 96 2.34 14.71 3.24
CA GLN A 96 1.65 13.62 2.58
C GLN A 96 2.28 12.26 2.89
N ARG A 97 3.61 12.18 2.93
CA ARG A 97 4.34 10.97 3.33
C ARG A 97 4.02 10.61 4.77
N ILE A 98 4.18 11.54 5.72
CA ILE A 98 3.86 11.32 7.14
C ILE A 98 2.41 10.84 7.30
N CYS A 99 1.44 11.53 6.68
CA CYS A 99 0.04 11.13 6.73
C CYS A 99 -0.20 9.70 6.20
N ARG A 100 0.48 9.32 5.11
CA ARG A 100 0.38 7.97 4.54
C ARG A 100 0.90 6.92 5.51
N ASP A 101 2.04 7.20 6.15
CA ASP A 101 2.74 6.26 7.03
C ASP A 101 2.04 6.12 8.38
N THR A 102 1.43 7.19 8.90
CA THR A 102 0.69 7.18 10.16
C THR A 102 -0.79 6.84 9.99
N GLY A 103 -1.29 6.88 8.75
CA GLY A 103 -2.71 6.78 8.46
C GLY A 103 -3.54 7.99 8.85
N THR A 104 -2.88 9.12 9.08
CA THR A 104 -3.55 10.38 9.40
C THR A 104 -4.36 10.83 8.19
N ARG A 105 -5.65 11.10 8.41
CA ARG A 105 -6.52 11.63 7.36
C ARG A 105 -6.27 13.13 7.16
N GLY A 106 -6.34 13.58 5.91
CA GLY A 106 -6.33 15.00 5.56
C GLY A 106 -4.95 15.50 5.17
N THR A 107 -4.56 15.22 3.93
CA THR A 107 -3.37 15.78 3.25
C THR A 107 -3.61 17.19 2.71
N SER A 108 -4.55 17.94 3.28
CA SER A 108 -4.84 19.29 2.80
C SER A 108 -3.66 20.22 3.09
N ALA A 109 -3.37 21.13 2.17
CA ALA A 109 -2.32 22.14 2.35
C ALA A 109 -2.52 22.96 3.63
N MET A 110 -3.78 23.23 4.01
CA MET A 110 -4.09 23.90 5.28
C MET A 110 -3.61 23.09 6.50
N ARG A 111 -3.80 21.76 6.51
CA ARG A 111 -3.32 20.90 7.59
C ARG A 111 -1.80 20.81 7.61
N ALA A 112 -1.15 20.74 6.45
CA ALA A 112 0.30 20.79 6.35
C ALA A 112 0.82 22.07 7.03
N ARG A 113 0.19 23.21 6.73
CA ARG A 113 0.58 24.51 7.27
C ARG A 113 0.36 24.64 8.78
N ILE A 114 -0.80 24.20 9.29
CA ILE A 114 -1.07 24.15 10.74
C ILE A 114 -0.01 23.29 11.44
N THR A 115 0.28 22.12 10.88
CA THR A 115 1.29 21.19 11.43
C THR A 115 2.69 21.81 11.40
N GLY A 116 3.04 22.51 10.33
CA GLY A 116 4.31 23.24 10.22
C GLY A 116 4.44 24.35 11.26
N CYS A 117 3.38 25.13 11.50
CA CYS A 117 3.35 26.16 12.54
C CYS A 117 3.47 25.55 13.95
N TYR A 118 2.80 24.42 14.19
CA TYR A 118 2.90 23.67 15.43
C TYR A 118 4.31 23.12 15.68
N LEU A 119 4.96 22.54 14.66
CA LEU A 119 6.35 22.08 14.74
C LEU A 119 7.31 23.24 14.98
N PHE A 120 7.11 24.37 14.29
CA PHE A 120 7.91 25.57 14.48
C PHE A 120 7.88 26.05 15.93
N GLU A 121 6.69 26.15 16.55
CA GLU A 121 6.56 26.54 17.95
C GLU A 121 7.29 25.56 18.88
N ARG A 122 7.17 24.25 18.64
CA ARG A 122 7.84 23.21 19.45
C ARG A 122 9.37 23.28 19.35
N ILE A 123 9.91 23.48 18.15
CA ILE A 123 11.37 23.45 17.93
C ILE A 123 12.02 24.77 18.38
N SER A 124 11.43 25.91 17.99
CA SER A 124 12.01 27.24 18.20
C SER A 124 11.69 27.84 19.58
N GLY A 125 10.57 27.43 20.19
CA GLY A 125 10.00 28.09 21.36
C GLY A 125 9.39 29.47 21.08
N MET A 126 9.25 29.86 19.81
CA MET A 126 8.57 31.10 19.38
C MET A 126 7.08 30.84 19.12
N PRO A 127 6.23 31.88 19.14
CA PRO A 127 4.82 31.74 18.80
C PRO A 127 4.62 31.13 17.40
N ALA A 128 3.68 30.19 17.26
CA ALA A 128 3.39 29.55 15.97
C ALA A 128 3.01 30.53 14.84
N GLU A 129 2.49 31.70 15.19
CA GLU A 129 2.15 32.78 14.24
C GLU A 129 3.38 33.48 13.62
N SER A 130 4.56 33.33 14.23
CA SER A 130 5.84 33.79 13.66
C SER A 130 6.43 32.78 12.68
N ALA A 131 5.79 31.63 12.48
CA ALA A 131 6.28 30.60 11.57
C ALA A 131 6.20 31.06 10.10
N PRO A 132 7.13 30.61 9.24
CA PRO A 132 7.04 30.84 7.80
C PRO A 132 5.71 30.32 7.23
N GLY A 133 4.95 31.19 6.58
CA GLY A 133 3.67 30.85 5.96
C GLY A 133 2.45 30.85 6.91
N ALA A 134 2.62 31.22 8.17
CA ALA A 134 1.49 31.41 9.08
C ALA A 134 0.51 32.47 8.56
N VAL A 135 -0.79 32.28 8.84
CA VAL A 135 -1.82 33.28 8.55
C VAL A 135 -2.28 33.88 9.86
N ASP A 136 -2.18 35.20 9.95
CA ASP A 136 -2.62 35.94 11.13
C ASP A 136 -4.15 36.07 11.16
N ASN A 137 -4.85 34.99 11.54
CA ASN A 137 -6.29 34.97 11.78
C ASN A 137 -6.63 34.20 13.07
N ALA A 138 -7.65 34.64 13.79
CA ALA A 138 -8.14 34.00 15.02
C ALA A 138 -8.54 32.53 14.81
N GLU A 139 -9.25 32.21 13.73
CA GLU A 139 -9.63 30.84 13.41
C GLU A 139 -8.40 29.94 13.20
N PHE A 140 -7.40 30.44 12.45
CA PHE A 140 -6.15 29.73 12.19
C PHE A 140 -5.37 29.46 13.48
N ARG A 141 -5.30 30.44 14.38
CA ARG A 141 -4.71 30.29 15.71
C ARG A 141 -5.41 29.22 16.54
N THR A 142 -6.74 29.20 16.54
CA THR A 142 -7.52 28.16 17.24
C THR A 142 -7.20 26.78 16.68
N HIS A 143 -7.09 26.63 15.35
CA HIS A 143 -6.71 25.35 14.74
C HIS A 143 -5.31 24.87 15.12
N ILE A 144 -4.33 25.79 15.28
CA ILE A 144 -3.00 25.43 15.78
C ILE A 144 -3.08 25.01 17.25
N ALA A 145 -3.76 25.79 18.10
CA ALA A 145 -3.88 25.49 19.52
C ALA A 145 -4.63 24.17 19.79
N ASP A 146 -5.62 23.84 18.95
CA ASP A 146 -6.36 22.57 19.02
C ASP A 146 -5.68 21.42 18.28
N PHE A 147 -4.53 21.65 17.64
CA PHE A 147 -3.78 20.60 16.94
C PHE A 147 -3.50 19.36 17.81
N PRO A 148 -3.19 19.47 19.12
CA PRO A 148 -3.02 18.31 19.99
C PRO A 148 -4.22 17.34 20.01
N SER A 149 -5.45 17.83 19.78
CA SER A 149 -6.64 16.96 19.68
C SER A 149 -6.67 16.08 18.43
N TYR A 150 -5.87 16.41 17.42
CA TYR A 150 -5.72 15.64 16.19
C TYR A 150 -4.49 14.74 16.20
N LEU A 151 -3.59 14.90 17.19
CA LEU A 151 -2.44 14.03 17.35
C LEU A 151 -2.89 12.62 17.70
N THR A 152 -2.22 11.67 17.07
CA THR A 152 -2.18 10.29 17.52
C THR A 152 -0.78 9.99 18.02
N PRO A 153 -0.57 8.95 18.86
CA PRO A 153 0.77 8.58 19.30
C PRO A 153 1.74 8.38 18.12
N GLN A 154 1.25 7.83 17.01
CA GLN A 154 2.05 7.58 15.82
C GLN A 154 2.33 8.85 15.02
N LEU A 155 1.36 9.75 14.93
CA LEU A 155 1.59 11.06 14.32
C LEU A 155 2.59 11.87 15.13
N ALA A 156 2.46 11.90 16.45
CA ALA A 156 3.40 12.57 17.34
C ALA A 156 4.82 12.02 17.18
N THR A 157 4.99 10.69 17.20
CA THR A 157 6.29 10.04 16.97
C THR A 157 6.88 10.41 15.62
N ALA A 158 6.10 10.34 14.54
CA ALA A 158 6.59 10.66 13.19
C ALA A 158 6.96 12.15 13.03
N LEU A 159 6.23 13.04 13.72
CA LEU A 159 6.53 14.47 13.74
C LEU A 159 7.79 14.77 14.57
N ASP A 160 7.99 14.09 15.69
CA ASP A 160 9.20 14.23 16.51
C ASP A 160 10.43 13.65 15.77
N GLU A 161 10.31 12.50 15.09
CA GLU A 161 11.36 11.97 14.20
C GLU A 161 11.72 12.98 13.10
N HIS A 162 10.71 13.51 12.40
CA HIS A 162 10.92 14.51 11.35
C HIS A 162 11.56 15.80 11.88
N ALA A 163 11.16 16.25 13.06
CA ALA A 163 11.77 17.41 13.71
C ALA A 163 13.23 17.15 14.13
N ALA A 164 13.55 15.94 14.61
CA ALA A 164 14.92 15.54 14.91
C ALA A 164 15.78 15.49 13.64
N ASP A 165 15.25 14.95 12.54
CA ASP A 165 15.92 14.96 11.24
C ASP A 165 16.18 16.39 10.77
N PHE A 166 15.18 17.28 10.84
CA PHE A 166 15.35 18.70 10.50
C PHE A 166 16.49 19.33 11.30
N LEU A 167 16.52 19.15 12.62
CA LEU A 167 17.60 19.63 13.48
C LEU A 167 18.96 19.05 13.08
N ALA A 168 19.01 17.76 12.75
CA ALA A 168 20.24 17.09 12.31
C ALA A 168 20.77 17.65 10.97
N HIS A 169 19.89 18.03 10.03
CA HIS A 169 20.26 18.73 8.79
C HIS A 169 20.86 20.11 9.07
N HIS A 170 20.39 20.81 10.11
CA HIS A 170 20.99 22.04 10.62
C HIS A 170 22.18 21.79 11.58
N HIS A 171 22.78 20.61 11.54
CA HIS A 171 23.94 20.21 12.36
C HIS A 171 23.69 20.13 13.87
N ILE A 172 22.43 20.05 14.31
CA ILE A 172 22.01 19.90 15.71
C ILE A 172 21.59 18.44 15.96
N ARG A 173 22.53 17.59 16.38
CA ARG A 173 22.29 16.14 16.56
C ARG A 173 22.18 15.66 18.01
N ARG A 174 22.68 16.43 18.96
CA ARG A 174 22.80 16.02 20.37
C ARG A 174 21.73 16.65 21.28
N GLU A 175 20.89 17.50 20.72
CA GLU A 175 19.84 18.17 21.48
C GLU A 175 18.49 17.46 21.25
N PRO A 176 17.66 17.33 22.29
CA PRO A 176 16.29 16.84 22.10
C PRO A 176 15.44 17.84 21.32
N VAL A 177 14.40 17.38 20.62
CA VAL A 177 13.49 18.26 19.86
C VAL A 177 12.81 19.28 20.76
N VAL A 178 12.32 18.85 21.92
CA VAL A 178 11.72 19.70 22.95
C VAL A 178 12.38 19.36 24.28
N TRP A 179 12.57 20.36 25.12
CA TRP A 179 12.99 20.16 26.50
C TRP A 179 12.20 21.07 27.42
N ARG A 180 11.94 20.57 28.63
CA ARG A 180 11.37 21.34 29.74
C ARG A 180 12.03 20.90 31.05
N PRO A 181 12.12 21.80 32.04
CA PRO A 181 12.54 21.42 33.38
C PRO A 181 11.63 20.33 33.97
N PRO A 182 12.15 19.42 34.81
CA PRO A 182 11.33 18.43 35.51
C PRO A 182 10.27 19.12 36.38
N GLY A 183 9.03 18.62 36.35
CA GLY A 183 7.93 19.18 37.18
C GLY A 183 8.20 19.09 38.68
N ALA A 184 8.99 18.11 39.11
CA ALA A 184 9.38 17.92 40.51
C ALA A 184 10.12 19.12 41.12
N VAL A 185 10.73 19.99 40.30
CA VAL A 185 11.36 21.24 40.75
C VAL A 185 10.36 22.17 41.45
N LEU A 186 9.08 22.07 41.08
CA LEU A 186 8.00 22.89 41.64
C LEU A 186 7.08 22.09 42.59
N ALA A 187 7.47 20.86 42.96
CA ALA A 187 6.65 20.01 43.82
C ALA A 187 6.41 20.66 45.19
N GLY A 188 5.18 20.55 45.70
CA GLY A 188 4.80 21.09 47.01
C GLY A 188 4.45 22.58 47.02
N LEU A 189 4.60 23.29 45.90
CA LEU A 189 4.12 24.67 45.77
C LEU A 189 2.62 24.70 45.46
N HIS A 190 1.91 25.62 46.10
CA HIS A 190 0.54 25.95 45.72
C HIS A 190 0.57 26.88 44.50
N LEU A 191 0.23 26.35 43.33
CA LEU A 191 0.20 27.08 42.06
C LEU A 191 -1.22 27.18 41.53
N PRO A 192 -1.56 28.25 40.78
CA PRO A 192 -2.89 28.42 40.24
C PRO A 192 -3.22 27.37 39.18
N GLY A 193 -4.44 26.83 39.26
CA GLY A 193 -4.95 25.83 38.31
C GLY A 193 -4.79 24.39 38.81
N GLU A 194 -5.38 23.45 38.06
CA GLU A 194 -5.28 22.04 38.36
C GLU A 194 -3.96 21.44 37.87
N ALA A 195 -3.46 20.46 38.61
CA ALA A 195 -2.23 19.77 38.26
C ALA A 195 -2.49 18.84 37.05
N PRO A 196 -1.62 18.83 36.02
CA PRO A 196 -1.86 18.00 34.84
C PRO A 196 -2.01 16.50 35.13
N GLU A 197 -1.35 16.00 36.17
CA GLU A 197 -1.41 14.62 36.64
C GLU A 197 -2.76 14.21 37.25
N THR A 198 -3.63 15.16 37.62
CA THR A 198 -4.96 14.83 38.15
C THR A 198 -6.01 14.63 37.07
N VAL A 199 -5.69 14.97 35.81
CA VAL A 199 -6.63 14.85 34.70
C VAL A 199 -6.76 13.39 34.26
N ASP A 200 -7.99 12.88 34.24
CA ASP A 200 -8.27 11.55 33.68
C ASP A 200 -8.15 11.56 32.15
N VAL A 201 -6.98 11.15 31.68
CA VAL A 201 -6.63 11.09 30.26
C VAL A 201 -7.56 10.14 29.50
N ALA A 202 -8.01 9.04 30.12
CA ALA A 202 -8.85 8.05 29.46
C ALA A 202 -10.25 8.62 29.20
N VAL A 203 -10.82 9.32 30.18
CA VAL A 203 -12.11 10.01 30.00
C VAL A 203 -11.99 11.13 28.97
N LEU A 204 -10.90 11.92 29.01
CA LEU A 204 -10.65 12.95 27.99
C LEU A 204 -10.59 12.35 26.58
N HIS A 205 -9.88 11.23 26.40
CA HIS A 205 -9.81 10.50 25.13
C HIS A 205 -11.18 9.96 24.70
N GLU A 206 -12.02 9.49 25.62
CA GLU A 206 -13.36 9.01 25.32
C GLU A 206 -14.29 10.14 24.84
N LEU A 207 -14.29 11.27 25.54
CA LEU A 207 -15.11 12.45 25.24
C LEU A 207 -14.81 12.97 23.82
N ILE A 208 -13.53 13.14 23.48
CA ILE A 208 -13.13 13.61 22.14
C ILE A 208 -13.24 12.49 21.10
N GLY A 209 -13.03 11.23 21.48
CA GLY A 209 -12.91 10.11 20.55
C GLY A 209 -14.24 9.50 20.18
N THR A 210 -14.90 8.89 21.17
CA THR A 210 -16.11 8.08 21.03
C THR A 210 -17.35 8.96 20.99
N GLN A 211 -17.41 9.96 21.88
CA GLN A 211 -18.60 10.80 22.05
C GLN A 211 -18.58 12.02 21.12
N GLY A 212 -17.40 12.36 20.56
CA GLY A 212 -17.27 13.36 19.50
C GLY A 212 -17.42 14.81 19.96
N TYR A 213 -17.27 15.08 21.25
CA TYR A 213 -17.30 16.44 21.80
C TYR A 213 -16.20 17.31 21.19
N THR A 214 -16.48 18.61 21.09
CA THR A 214 -15.42 19.60 20.84
C THR A 214 -14.48 19.64 22.03
N LEU A 215 -13.22 20.03 21.82
CA LEU A 215 -12.23 20.07 22.91
C LEU A 215 -12.67 20.97 24.07
N GLY A 216 -13.31 22.11 23.76
CA GLY A 216 -13.90 23.00 24.78
C GLY A 216 -15.02 22.35 25.57
N ALA A 217 -15.90 21.59 24.92
CA ALA A 217 -16.97 20.87 25.62
C ALA A 217 -16.43 19.72 26.48
N ALA A 218 -15.41 19.01 26.00
CA ALA A 218 -14.73 17.98 26.78
C ALA A 218 -14.03 18.56 28.03
N ALA A 219 -13.35 19.71 27.88
CA ALA A 219 -12.72 20.42 28.99
C ALA A 219 -13.75 20.86 30.03
N ASN A 220 -14.86 21.47 29.60
CA ASN A 220 -15.96 21.86 30.48
C ASN A 220 -16.60 20.65 31.20
N GLY A 221 -16.77 19.52 30.50
CA GLY A 221 -17.31 18.30 31.10
C GLY A 221 -16.42 17.69 32.17
N LEU A 222 -15.11 17.92 32.10
CA LEU A 222 -14.12 17.52 33.10
C LEU A 222 -13.84 18.58 34.17
N GLY A 223 -14.43 19.78 34.07
CA GLY A 223 -14.14 20.90 34.97
C GLY A 223 -12.77 21.55 34.78
N ILE A 224 -12.04 21.20 33.72
CA ILE A 224 -10.69 21.70 33.47
C ILE A 224 -10.66 22.86 32.48
N THR A 225 -9.56 23.61 32.46
CA THR A 225 -9.36 24.66 31.45
C THR A 225 -9.06 24.07 30.07
N LEU A 226 -9.47 24.76 29.00
CA LEU A 226 -9.18 24.35 27.63
C LEU A 226 -7.67 24.23 27.35
N ASP A 227 -6.86 25.14 27.92
CA ASP A 227 -5.39 25.08 27.76
C ASP A 227 -4.78 23.87 28.48
N LEU A 228 -5.34 23.46 29.63
CA LEU A 228 -4.92 22.23 30.31
C LEU A 228 -5.27 21.00 29.48
N ALA A 229 -6.46 20.94 28.88
CA ALA A 229 -6.84 19.85 27.98
C ALA A 229 -5.91 19.74 26.76
N ARG A 230 -5.56 20.88 26.13
CA ARG A 230 -4.57 20.93 25.03
C ARG A 230 -3.20 20.42 25.47
N TYR A 231 -2.73 20.86 26.63
CA TYR A 231 -1.45 20.44 27.20
C TYR A 231 -1.41 18.94 27.50
N VAL A 232 -2.46 18.39 28.12
CA VAL A 232 -2.56 16.95 28.41
C VAL A 232 -2.56 16.13 27.12
N LEU A 233 -3.26 16.57 26.07
CA LEU A 233 -3.28 15.89 24.77
C LEU A 233 -1.95 15.99 24.01
N ASP A 234 -1.17 17.04 24.23
CA ASP A 234 0.18 17.17 23.67
C ASP A 234 1.13 16.12 24.29
N LEU A 235 0.96 15.82 25.58
CA LEU A 235 1.74 14.80 26.31
C LEU A 235 1.23 13.38 26.09
N HIS A 236 -0.08 13.23 26.01
CA HIS A 236 -0.74 11.95 25.87
C HIS A 236 -1.72 12.00 24.69
N PRO A 237 -1.20 11.95 23.44
CA PRO A 237 -2.03 11.95 22.24
C PRO A 237 -3.07 10.83 22.25
N ALA A 238 -4.28 11.14 21.81
CA ALA A 238 -5.37 10.19 21.79
C ALA A 238 -5.14 9.11 20.71
N PRO A 239 -5.41 7.82 20.99
CA PRO A 239 -5.29 6.78 19.98
C PRO A 239 -6.26 7.04 18.80
N PRO A 240 -5.91 6.60 17.58
CA PRO A 240 -6.73 6.84 16.41
C PRO A 240 -8.14 6.27 16.61
N ARG A 241 -9.17 7.10 16.34
CA ARG A 241 -10.59 6.71 16.44
C ARG A 241 -10.83 5.38 15.73
N ARG A 242 -11.36 4.38 16.44
CA ARG A 242 -11.61 3.03 15.93
C ARG A 242 -12.69 3.05 14.83
N ARG A 243 -12.28 3.19 13.57
CA ARG A 243 -13.18 2.93 12.42
C ARG A 243 -12.97 1.52 11.89
N ARG A 244 -14.07 0.76 11.76
CA ARG A 244 -14.09 -0.55 11.11
C ARG A 244 -13.52 -0.41 9.70
N GLY A 245 -12.45 -1.15 9.37
CA GLY A 245 -11.84 -1.22 8.03
C GLY A 245 -10.47 -0.56 7.87
N THR A 246 -10.30 0.72 8.22
CA THR A 246 -9.02 1.45 7.97
C THR A 246 -7.93 1.16 8.98
N ASN A 247 -8.30 0.89 10.24
CA ASN A 247 -7.34 0.61 11.30
C ASN A 247 -6.51 -0.67 11.04
N ARG A 248 -7.07 -1.70 10.40
CA ARG A 248 -6.35 -2.96 10.19
C ARG A 248 -5.11 -2.79 9.30
N SER A 249 -5.19 -1.94 8.28
CA SER A 249 -4.05 -1.63 7.41
C SER A 249 -2.98 -0.82 8.11
N LEU A 250 -3.37 0.13 8.98
CA LEU A 250 -2.44 0.93 9.78
C LEU A 250 -1.74 0.12 10.86
N TYR A 251 -2.48 -0.74 11.56
CA TYR A 251 -1.89 -1.67 12.52
C TYR A 251 -0.95 -2.66 11.83
N ALA A 252 -1.30 -3.16 10.64
CA ALA A 252 -0.42 -4.03 9.86
C ALA A 252 0.86 -3.30 9.41
N PHE A 253 0.75 -2.03 8.99
CA PHE A 253 1.91 -1.21 8.64
C PHE A 253 2.81 -0.93 9.84
N GLN A 254 2.24 -0.62 11.00
CA GLN A 254 3.00 -0.42 12.24
C GLN A 254 3.67 -1.70 12.71
N ALA A 255 2.96 -2.83 12.70
CA ALA A 255 3.53 -4.13 13.02
C ALA A 255 4.68 -4.47 12.06
N ALA A 256 4.55 -4.16 10.78
CA ALA A 256 5.62 -4.30 9.80
C ALA A 256 6.83 -3.42 10.15
N ARG A 257 6.61 -2.14 10.47
CA ARG A 257 7.68 -1.17 10.81
C ARG A 257 8.44 -1.59 12.07
N ALA A 258 7.73 -2.05 13.11
CA ALA A 258 8.32 -2.54 14.35
C ALA A 258 9.10 -3.85 14.15
N ALA A 259 8.56 -4.79 13.37
CA ALA A 259 9.21 -6.08 13.10
C ALA A 259 10.39 -5.95 12.13
N LEU A 260 10.36 -4.95 11.24
CA LEU A 260 11.32 -4.74 10.17
C LEU A 260 11.86 -3.29 10.17
N PRO A 261 12.81 -2.97 11.06
CA PRO A 261 13.57 -1.71 11.03
C PRO A 261 14.32 -1.53 9.70
N ALA A 262 14.65 -0.29 9.33
CA ALA A 262 15.27 0.06 8.05
C ALA A 262 16.54 -0.76 7.74
N ASP A 263 17.47 -0.87 8.69
CA ASP A 263 18.72 -1.62 8.50
C ASP A 263 18.48 -3.11 8.23
N ARG A 264 17.52 -3.70 8.95
CA ARG A 264 17.12 -5.10 8.77
C ARG A 264 16.43 -5.30 7.43
N PHE A 265 15.60 -4.34 7.00
CA PHE A 265 15.00 -4.36 5.67
C PHE A 265 16.11 -4.32 4.61
N ILE A 266 17.03 -3.37 4.69
CA ILE A 266 18.14 -3.21 3.75
C ILE A 266 19.00 -4.49 3.68
N ASP A 267 19.32 -5.11 4.82
CA ASP A 267 20.06 -6.38 4.85
C ASP A 267 19.30 -7.51 4.13
N LEU A 268 18.01 -7.71 4.46
CA LEU A 268 17.20 -8.76 3.84
C LEU A 268 16.99 -8.52 2.35
N TYR A 269 16.70 -7.27 1.96
CA TYR A 269 16.38 -6.92 0.59
C TYR A 269 17.63 -6.78 -0.29
N HIS A 270 18.62 -5.98 0.11
CA HIS A 270 19.83 -5.74 -0.71
C HIS A 270 20.91 -6.79 -0.54
N ARG A 271 21.32 -7.13 0.70
CA ARG A 271 22.43 -8.06 0.95
C ARG A 271 22.04 -9.52 0.73
N LYS A 272 20.96 -9.98 1.36
CA LYS A 272 20.44 -11.36 1.23
C LYS A 272 19.59 -11.59 -0.03
N ARG A 273 19.43 -10.54 -0.85
CA ARG A 273 18.74 -10.56 -2.15
C ARG A 273 17.29 -11.07 -2.12
N LEU A 274 16.62 -11.12 -0.96
CA LEU A 274 15.24 -11.63 -0.85
C LEU A 274 14.23 -10.73 -1.58
N SER A 275 13.16 -11.34 -2.12
CA SER A 275 12.06 -10.61 -2.75
C SER A 275 11.13 -10.00 -1.70
N LEU A 276 10.41 -8.93 -2.06
CA LEU A 276 9.40 -8.33 -1.18
C LEU A 276 8.32 -9.34 -0.77
N ASP A 277 7.97 -10.28 -1.66
CA ASP A 277 6.98 -11.33 -1.35
C ASP A 277 7.48 -12.30 -0.27
N ARG A 278 8.76 -12.73 -0.33
CA ARG A 278 9.34 -13.58 0.72
C ARG A 278 9.47 -12.85 2.05
N ILE A 279 9.88 -11.58 2.03
CA ILE A 279 9.96 -10.77 3.24
C ILE A 279 8.56 -10.57 3.84
N ALA A 280 7.51 -10.42 3.01
CA ALA A 280 6.12 -10.26 3.47
C ALA A 280 5.65 -11.48 4.25
N VAL A 281 5.88 -12.67 3.70
CA VAL A 281 5.54 -13.93 4.37
C VAL A 281 6.30 -14.08 5.69
N GLN A 282 7.59 -13.73 5.72
CA GLN A 282 8.42 -13.84 6.92
C GLN A 282 7.97 -12.89 8.05
N VAL A 283 7.47 -11.71 7.71
CA VAL A 283 7.01 -10.70 8.68
C VAL A 283 5.51 -10.83 8.99
N GLY A 284 4.76 -11.62 8.21
CA GLY A 284 3.32 -11.82 8.39
C GLY A 284 2.47 -10.65 7.88
N VAL A 285 2.96 -9.91 6.88
CA VAL A 285 2.31 -8.69 6.35
C VAL A 285 2.10 -8.80 4.85
N SER A 286 1.19 -8.01 4.28
CA SER A 286 0.94 -8.03 2.84
C SER A 286 2.10 -7.39 2.07
N ARG A 287 2.29 -7.80 0.81
CA ARG A 287 3.26 -7.17 -0.11
C ARG A 287 3.02 -5.65 -0.26
N HIS A 288 1.77 -5.23 -0.23
CA HIS A 288 1.41 -3.81 -0.31
C HIS A 288 1.96 -3.02 0.88
N VAL A 289 1.82 -3.57 2.10
CA VAL A 289 2.37 -2.98 3.33
C VAL A 289 3.90 -2.88 3.27
N LEU A 290 4.60 -3.90 2.77
CA LEU A 290 6.05 -3.83 2.58
C LEU A 290 6.48 -2.86 1.48
N THR A 291 5.66 -2.71 0.44
CA THR A 291 5.92 -1.73 -0.62
C THR A 291 5.83 -0.32 -0.06
N GLN A 292 4.78 -0.06 0.73
CA GLN A 292 4.63 1.19 1.46
C GLN A 292 5.78 1.43 2.44
N LEU A 293 6.25 0.39 3.14
CA LEU A 293 7.36 0.49 4.10
C LEU A 293 8.71 0.76 3.40
N ALA A 294 8.92 0.18 2.21
CA ALA A 294 10.09 0.49 1.39
C ALA A 294 10.08 1.95 0.92
N ASP A 295 8.92 2.45 0.49
CA ASP A 295 8.76 3.85 0.10
C ASP A 295 8.98 4.80 1.31
N SER A 296 8.50 4.44 2.52
CA SER A 296 8.72 5.25 3.73
C SER A 296 10.18 5.31 4.16
N TYR A 297 10.94 4.22 3.99
CA TYR A 297 12.38 4.18 4.29
C TYR A 297 13.27 4.69 3.14
N GLY A 298 12.69 5.10 2.00
CA GLY A 298 13.46 5.52 0.83
C GLY A 298 14.26 4.40 0.17
N ILE A 299 13.86 3.13 0.36
CA ILE A 299 14.55 1.97 -0.21
C ILE A 299 14.16 1.84 -1.69
N ALA A 300 15.15 2.05 -2.57
CA ALA A 300 14.95 1.91 -4.02
C ALA A 300 14.55 0.47 -4.38
N ARG A 301 13.31 0.31 -4.86
CA ARG A 301 12.78 -0.98 -5.29
C ARG A 301 13.49 -1.43 -6.57
N ARG A 302 13.82 -2.72 -6.65
CA ARG A 302 14.35 -3.33 -7.88
C ARG A 302 13.33 -3.19 -9.00
N ALA A 303 13.78 -2.72 -10.15
CA ALA A 303 12.94 -2.59 -11.34
C ALA A 303 12.29 -3.95 -11.66
N PRO A 304 10.95 -4.03 -11.72
CA PRO A 304 10.27 -5.26 -12.07
C PRO A 304 10.62 -5.63 -13.52
N GLY A 305 11.23 -6.81 -13.73
CA GLY A 305 11.38 -7.43 -15.05
C GLY A 305 12.79 -7.51 -15.66
N ASN A 306 13.85 -7.03 -15.00
CA ASN A 306 15.18 -6.98 -15.64
C ASN A 306 15.86 -8.36 -15.80
N GLN A 307 15.55 -9.34 -14.95
CA GLN A 307 16.10 -10.71 -15.08
C GLN A 307 15.44 -11.52 -16.21
N VAL A 308 14.14 -11.34 -16.46
CA VAL A 308 13.43 -11.99 -17.58
C VAL A 308 13.86 -11.39 -18.92
N ARG A 309 14.15 -10.08 -18.95
CA ARG A 309 14.72 -9.36 -20.10
C ARG A 309 16.08 -9.89 -20.55
N ALA A 310 16.90 -10.37 -19.62
CA ALA A 310 18.23 -10.87 -19.92
C ALA A 310 18.22 -12.30 -20.51
N VAL A 311 17.21 -13.11 -20.17
CA VAL A 311 17.10 -14.52 -20.63
C VAL A 311 16.32 -14.64 -21.94
N ILE A 312 15.25 -13.86 -22.12
CA ILE A 312 14.42 -13.92 -23.33
C ILE A 312 14.91 -12.87 -24.33
N THR A 313 16.07 -13.12 -24.94
CA THR A 313 16.53 -12.33 -26.08
C THR A 313 15.78 -12.77 -27.35
N ARG A 314 15.77 -11.89 -28.37
CA ARG A 314 15.20 -12.21 -29.68
C ARG A 314 15.82 -13.49 -30.26
N ASP A 315 17.15 -13.61 -30.16
CA ASP A 315 17.90 -14.70 -30.79
C ASP A 315 17.62 -16.03 -30.10
N TRP A 316 17.58 -16.05 -28.76
CA TRP A 316 17.23 -17.25 -28.00
C TRP A 316 15.80 -17.71 -28.29
N LEU A 317 14.83 -16.77 -28.31
CA LEU A 317 13.44 -17.13 -28.56
C LEU A 317 13.22 -17.54 -30.03
N TYR A 318 13.96 -16.98 -30.98
CA TYR A 318 13.92 -17.38 -32.38
C TYR A 318 14.51 -18.78 -32.58
N ASP A 319 15.67 -19.06 -32.02
CA ASP A 319 16.32 -20.38 -32.05
C ASP A 319 15.39 -21.45 -31.47
N GLN A 320 14.90 -21.26 -30.25
CA GLN A 320 14.09 -22.28 -29.57
C GLN A 320 12.69 -22.49 -30.17
N TYR A 321 12.01 -21.42 -30.60
CA TYR A 321 10.64 -21.48 -31.12
C TYR A 321 10.56 -21.76 -32.63
N VAL A 322 11.48 -21.18 -33.42
CA VAL A 322 11.48 -21.28 -34.88
C VAL A 322 12.38 -22.41 -35.36
N GLN A 323 13.64 -22.50 -34.88
CA GLN A 323 14.59 -23.52 -35.33
C GLN A 323 14.36 -24.87 -34.63
N CYS A 324 14.35 -24.92 -33.30
CA CYS A 324 14.10 -26.15 -32.52
C CYS A 324 12.63 -26.56 -32.44
N ARG A 325 11.74 -25.75 -33.02
CA ARG A 325 10.28 -25.94 -33.13
C ARG A 325 9.51 -26.21 -31.83
N ARG A 326 10.04 -25.83 -30.67
CA ARG A 326 9.42 -26.05 -29.35
C ARG A 326 8.19 -25.14 -29.15
N PRO A 327 7.13 -25.59 -28.45
CA PRO A 327 5.92 -24.79 -28.29
C PRO A 327 6.08 -23.73 -27.18
N LEU A 328 5.50 -22.54 -27.37
CA LEU A 328 5.58 -21.42 -26.40
C LEU A 328 5.17 -21.79 -24.96
N PRO A 329 4.16 -22.65 -24.71
CA PRO A 329 3.81 -23.06 -23.36
C PRO A 329 4.93 -23.82 -22.62
N ASP A 330 5.74 -24.60 -23.33
CA ASP A 330 6.83 -25.35 -22.72
C ASP A 330 8.02 -24.43 -22.41
N LEU A 331 8.34 -23.51 -23.32
CA LEU A 331 9.33 -22.45 -23.08
C LEU A 331 8.92 -21.54 -21.92
N ALA A 332 7.63 -21.22 -21.80
CA ALA A 332 7.09 -20.42 -20.70
C ALA A 332 7.23 -21.13 -19.35
N ARG A 333 6.99 -22.45 -19.31
CA ARG A 333 7.16 -23.28 -18.12
C ARG A 333 8.62 -23.37 -17.67
N GLU A 334 9.53 -23.56 -18.63
CA GLU A 334 10.97 -23.65 -18.38
C GLU A 334 11.57 -22.35 -17.83
N VAL A 335 11.15 -21.20 -18.38
CA VAL A 335 11.62 -19.88 -17.94
C VAL A 335 10.87 -19.37 -16.70
N GLY A 336 9.76 -20.03 -16.31
CA GLY A 336 8.97 -19.67 -15.14
C GLY A 336 8.08 -18.43 -15.32
N ILE A 337 7.63 -18.15 -16.55
CA ILE A 337 6.72 -17.04 -16.87
C ILE A 337 5.38 -17.54 -17.41
N SER A 338 4.34 -16.71 -17.39
CA SER A 338 3.03 -17.11 -17.94
C SER A 338 3.05 -17.19 -19.47
N ASN A 339 2.22 -18.07 -20.04
CA ASN A 339 2.07 -18.21 -21.50
C ASN A 339 1.72 -16.86 -22.18
N ALA A 340 0.90 -16.04 -21.53
CA ALA A 340 0.53 -14.71 -22.03
C ALA A 340 1.69 -13.69 -21.95
N ALA A 341 2.64 -13.86 -21.02
CA ALA A 341 3.85 -13.07 -20.98
C ALA A 341 4.83 -13.51 -22.08
N MET A 342 4.99 -14.82 -22.30
CA MET A 342 5.84 -15.37 -23.37
C MET A 342 5.32 -14.98 -24.77
N ALA A 343 4.00 -15.00 -24.99
CA ALA A 343 3.39 -14.53 -26.23
C ALA A 343 3.61 -13.01 -26.46
N ARG A 344 3.60 -12.20 -25.40
CA ARG A 344 3.94 -10.77 -25.48
C ARG A 344 5.40 -10.56 -25.87
N TRP A 345 6.32 -11.38 -25.38
CA TRP A 345 7.73 -11.36 -25.77
C TRP A 345 7.95 -11.74 -27.24
N ALA A 346 7.27 -12.79 -27.73
CA ALA A 346 7.30 -13.16 -29.14
C ALA A 346 6.80 -12.02 -30.05
N LYS A 347 5.71 -11.35 -29.67
CA LYS A 347 5.20 -10.17 -30.38
C LYS A 347 6.17 -8.98 -30.33
N PHE A 348 6.75 -8.70 -29.15
CA PHE A 348 7.72 -7.62 -28.96
C PHE A 348 8.98 -7.79 -29.82
N HIS A 349 9.46 -9.04 -29.97
CA HIS A 349 10.60 -9.38 -30.82
C HIS A 349 10.27 -9.67 -32.29
N ALA A 350 9.01 -9.43 -32.69
CA ALA A 350 8.52 -9.67 -34.06
C ALA A 350 8.78 -11.11 -34.56
N ILE A 351 8.67 -12.09 -33.68
CA ILE A 351 8.82 -13.50 -34.03
C ILE A 351 7.50 -14.01 -34.63
N PRO A 352 7.51 -14.65 -35.82
CA PRO A 352 6.30 -15.08 -36.50
C PRO A 352 5.54 -16.11 -35.65
N MET A 353 4.37 -15.73 -35.15
CA MET A 353 3.53 -16.62 -34.35
C MET A 353 2.84 -17.64 -35.25
N ARG A 354 2.92 -18.92 -34.89
CA ARG A 354 2.15 -19.99 -35.55
C ARG A 354 0.66 -19.70 -35.37
N GLY A 355 -0.11 -19.83 -36.46
CA GLY A 355 -1.56 -19.62 -36.46
C GLY A 355 -2.29 -20.51 -35.44
N ARG A 356 -3.41 -20.03 -34.90
CA ARG A 356 -4.24 -20.79 -33.95
C ARG A 356 -4.83 -22.03 -34.63
N GLY A 357 -4.17 -23.17 -34.46
CA GLY A 357 -4.69 -24.51 -34.63
C GLY A 357 -4.25 -25.32 -33.40
N GLY A 358 -5.19 -25.55 -32.48
CA GLY A 358 -4.97 -26.20 -31.18
C GLY A 358 -4.63 -27.70 -31.30
N PRO A 359 -4.79 -28.52 -30.24
CA PRO A 359 -4.22 -29.88 -29.99
C PRO A 359 -4.23 -30.95 -31.11
N SER A 360 -4.84 -30.64 -32.25
CA SER A 360 -4.88 -31.36 -33.51
C SER A 360 -3.54 -31.77 -34.13
N HIS A 361 -2.39 -31.15 -33.87
CA HIS A 361 -1.17 -31.58 -34.57
C HIS A 361 -0.62 -32.92 -34.05
N ALA A 362 -0.57 -33.10 -32.72
CA ALA A 362 -0.17 -34.39 -32.12
C ALA A 362 -1.20 -35.48 -32.40
N ALA A 363 -2.50 -35.16 -32.34
CA ALA A 363 -3.57 -36.10 -32.67
C ALA A 363 -3.62 -36.45 -34.18
N ASN A 364 -3.27 -35.54 -35.08
CA ASN A 364 -3.14 -35.83 -36.52
C ASN A 364 -1.89 -36.67 -36.82
N LEU A 365 -0.78 -36.43 -36.11
CA LEU A 365 0.42 -37.27 -36.21
C LEU A 365 0.13 -38.71 -35.74
N ALA A 366 -0.62 -38.86 -34.64
CA ALA A 366 -1.08 -40.16 -34.17
C ALA A 366 -2.04 -40.82 -35.18
N ALA A 367 -3.03 -40.09 -35.69
CA ALA A 367 -3.98 -40.60 -36.70
C ALA A 367 -3.26 -41.08 -37.98
N ARG A 368 -2.29 -40.31 -38.50
CA ARG A 368 -1.45 -40.71 -39.64
C ARG A 368 -0.62 -41.96 -39.37
N SER A 369 -0.09 -42.09 -38.16
CA SER A 369 0.70 -43.28 -37.77
C SER A 369 -0.19 -44.52 -37.67
N SER A 370 -1.40 -44.42 -37.10
CA SER A 370 -2.37 -45.52 -37.07
C SER A 370 -2.97 -45.84 -38.44
N ALA A 371 -3.06 -44.87 -39.34
CA ALA A 371 -3.50 -45.10 -40.72
C ALA A 371 -2.49 -45.95 -41.51
N ALA A 372 -1.19 -45.78 -41.26
CA ALA A 372 -0.15 -46.55 -41.95
C ALA A 372 -0.22 -48.08 -41.67
N THR A 373 -0.79 -48.48 -40.53
CA THR A 373 -1.02 -49.89 -40.16
C THR A 373 -2.34 -50.46 -40.67
N ALA A 374 -3.23 -49.64 -41.23
CA ALA A 374 -4.50 -50.08 -41.79
C ALA A 374 -4.37 -50.52 -43.26
N PRO A 375 -5.29 -51.37 -43.77
CA PRO A 375 -5.33 -51.73 -45.19
C PRO A 375 -5.29 -50.50 -46.10
N ALA A 376 -4.54 -50.58 -47.21
CA ALA A 376 -4.29 -49.46 -48.14
C ALA A 376 -5.58 -48.72 -48.55
N LEU A 377 -6.68 -49.46 -48.70
CA LEU A 377 -7.99 -48.93 -49.06
C LEU A 377 -8.57 -47.95 -48.01
N LEU A 378 -8.28 -48.12 -46.72
CA LEU A 378 -8.86 -47.33 -45.62
C LEU A 378 -7.97 -46.15 -45.19
N GLN A 379 -6.71 -46.11 -45.64
CA GLN A 379 -5.73 -45.09 -45.25
C GLN A 379 -6.16 -43.65 -45.56
N PRO A 380 -6.81 -43.35 -46.70
CA PRO A 380 -7.26 -41.98 -47.01
C PRO A 380 -8.24 -41.43 -45.97
N ALA A 381 -9.17 -42.26 -45.49
CA ALA A 381 -10.15 -41.86 -44.49
C ALA A 381 -9.59 -41.81 -43.06
N LEU A 382 -8.57 -42.63 -42.75
CA LEU A 382 -7.98 -42.75 -41.42
C LEU A 382 -6.85 -41.74 -41.14
N GLY A 383 -6.33 -41.07 -42.18
CA GLY A 383 -5.20 -40.14 -42.09
C GLY A 383 -5.47 -38.82 -41.37
N GLU A 384 -6.73 -38.52 -41.04
CA GLU A 384 -7.16 -37.33 -40.31
C GLU A 384 -7.85 -37.67 -38.98
N ILE A 385 -7.80 -36.73 -38.02
CA ILE A 385 -8.52 -36.86 -36.74
C ILE A 385 -10.01 -37.17 -36.97
N GLY A 386 -10.50 -38.18 -36.25
CA GLY A 386 -11.90 -38.61 -36.29
C GLY A 386 -12.23 -39.54 -37.46
N GLY A 387 -11.26 -39.93 -38.30
CA GLY A 387 -11.44 -40.88 -39.40
C GLY A 387 -12.02 -42.23 -38.98
N HIS A 388 -11.49 -42.82 -37.90
CA HIS A 388 -11.98 -44.08 -37.32
C HIS A 388 -13.46 -44.01 -36.93
N GLU A 389 -13.85 -42.95 -36.22
CA GLU A 389 -15.23 -42.76 -35.76
C GLU A 389 -16.19 -42.56 -36.94
N ARG A 390 -15.75 -41.86 -38.00
CA ARG A 390 -16.54 -41.71 -39.23
C ARG A 390 -16.75 -43.05 -39.93
N LEU A 391 -15.71 -43.89 -40.05
CA LEU A 391 -15.83 -45.22 -40.67
C LEU A 391 -16.73 -46.16 -39.85
N ARG A 392 -16.61 -46.13 -38.53
CA ARG A 392 -17.50 -46.89 -37.63
C ARG A 392 -18.97 -46.50 -37.84
N ARG A 393 -19.25 -45.20 -37.98
CA ARG A 393 -20.61 -44.70 -38.25
C ARG A 393 -21.10 -45.02 -39.65
N PHE A 394 -20.22 -45.06 -40.65
CA PHE A 394 -20.55 -45.56 -41.98
C PHE A 394 -20.98 -47.03 -41.95
N VAL A 395 -20.19 -47.89 -41.29
CA VAL A 395 -20.51 -49.32 -41.12
C VAL A 395 -21.82 -49.52 -40.38
N ALA A 396 -22.07 -48.75 -39.32
CA ALA A 396 -23.33 -48.80 -38.61
C ALA A 396 -24.51 -48.33 -39.48
N ALA A 397 -24.34 -47.23 -40.23
CA ALA A 397 -25.38 -46.69 -41.09
C ALA A 397 -25.74 -47.59 -42.28
N ALA A 398 -24.83 -48.48 -42.70
CA ALA A 398 -25.06 -49.43 -43.79
C ALA A 398 -26.17 -50.46 -43.52
N ARG A 399 -26.61 -50.60 -42.27
CA ARG A 399 -27.66 -51.54 -41.83
C ARG A 399 -29.09 -50.99 -41.97
N TYR A 400 -29.24 -49.72 -42.32
CA TYR A 400 -30.53 -49.03 -42.35
C TYR A 400 -30.90 -48.60 -43.78
N ASP A 401 -32.20 -48.57 -44.05
CA ASP A 401 -32.74 -48.18 -45.35
C ASP A 401 -32.56 -46.68 -45.67
N THR A 402 -32.27 -45.84 -44.67
CA THR A 402 -32.00 -44.40 -44.86
C THR A 402 -31.01 -43.86 -43.82
N LEU A 403 -30.21 -42.85 -44.21
CA LEU A 403 -29.33 -42.14 -43.27
C LEU A 403 -30.10 -41.41 -42.16
N THR A 404 -31.33 -40.99 -42.42
CA THR A 404 -32.20 -40.37 -41.39
C THR A 404 -32.58 -41.38 -40.31
N HIS A 405 -32.89 -42.61 -40.69
CA HIS A 405 -33.19 -43.68 -39.75
C HIS A 405 -31.93 -44.08 -38.96
N ALA A 406 -30.80 -44.27 -39.67
CA ALA A 406 -29.51 -44.55 -39.03
C ALA A 406 -29.10 -43.46 -38.01
N ALA A 407 -29.26 -42.19 -38.37
CA ALA A 407 -28.92 -41.07 -37.48
C ALA A 407 -29.74 -41.09 -36.18
N LYS A 408 -31.05 -41.40 -36.28
CA LYS A 408 -31.94 -41.50 -35.13
C LYS A 408 -31.55 -42.64 -34.20
N ASP A 409 -31.20 -43.80 -34.74
CA ASP A 409 -30.84 -44.97 -33.93
C ASP A 409 -29.43 -44.84 -33.31
N LEU A 410 -28.53 -44.10 -33.97
CA LEU A 410 -27.18 -43.80 -33.48
C LEU A 410 -27.12 -42.58 -32.54
N ASP A 411 -28.25 -41.96 -32.21
CA ASP A 411 -28.36 -40.72 -31.41
C ASP A 411 -27.46 -39.57 -31.92
N ILE A 412 -27.40 -39.40 -33.25
CA ILE A 412 -26.63 -38.35 -33.91
C ILE A 412 -27.58 -37.48 -34.72
N TYR A 413 -27.33 -36.17 -34.74
CA TYR A 413 -28.12 -35.26 -35.55
C TYR A 413 -28.00 -35.62 -37.05
N PRO A 414 -29.10 -35.78 -37.81
CA PRO A 414 -29.06 -36.27 -39.20
C PRO A 414 -28.11 -35.52 -40.12
N PHE A 415 -28.05 -34.18 -39.99
CA PHE A 415 -27.12 -33.36 -40.77
C PHE A 415 -25.65 -33.68 -40.47
N SER A 416 -25.32 -34.03 -39.22
CA SER A 416 -23.96 -34.39 -38.81
C SER A 416 -23.53 -35.74 -39.39
N LEU A 417 -24.42 -36.73 -39.43
CA LEU A 417 -24.13 -38.02 -40.07
C LEU A 417 -23.94 -37.85 -41.58
N ILE A 418 -24.82 -37.09 -42.25
CA ILE A 418 -24.71 -36.79 -43.68
C ILE A 418 -23.38 -36.08 -43.99
N ALA A 419 -23.00 -35.08 -43.19
CA ALA A 419 -21.74 -34.37 -43.37
C ALA A 419 -20.51 -35.28 -43.17
N GLN A 420 -20.58 -36.23 -42.24
CA GLN A 420 -19.52 -37.22 -42.00
C GLN A 420 -19.38 -38.21 -43.17
N ILE A 421 -20.48 -38.70 -43.73
CA ILE A 421 -20.48 -39.56 -44.92
C ILE A 421 -19.94 -38.79 -46.13
N ASN A 422 -20.43 -37.58 -46.39
CA ASN A 422 -19.93 -36.74 -47.49
C ASN A 422 -18.45 -36.36 -47.33
N ARG A 423 -17.92 -36.39 -46.11
CA ARG A 423 -16.50 -36.22 -45.85
C ARG A 423 -15.72 -37.48 -46.22
N LEU A 424 -16.17 -38.67 -45.81
CA LEU A 424 -15.57 -39.93 -46.23
C LEU A 424 -15.56 -40.11 -47.75
N GLU A 425 -16.66 -39.78 -48.42
CA GLU A 425 -16.75 -39.85 -49.88
C GLU A 425 -15.73 -38.92 -50.56
N ARG A 426 -15.45 -37.76 -49.97
CA ARG A 426 -14.39 -36.85 -50.45
C ARG A 426 -12.98 -37.37 -50.15
N ASP A 427 -12.79 -37.98 -48.98
CA ASP A 427 -11.50 -38.54 -48.59
C ASP A 427 -11.14 -39.76 -49.47
N PHE A 428 -12.14 -40.54 -49.92
CA PHE A 428 -11.97 -41.64 -50.86
C PHE A 428 -12.02 -41.24 -52.34
N GLY A 429 -12.67 -40.12 -52.67
CA GLY A 429 -12.92 -39.71 -54.05
C GLY A 429 -14.08 -40.43 -54.75
N GLU A 430 -14.80 -41.32 -54.03
CA GLU A 430 -15.90 -42.14 -54.55
C GLU A 430 -17.10 -42.15 -53.59
N THR A 431 -18.29 -42.43 -54.12
CA THR A 431 -19.53 -42.48 -53.33
C THR A 431 -19.67 -43.83 -52.62
N LEU A 432 -20.08 -43.80 -51.36
CA LEU A 432 -20.22 -45.00 -50.51
C LEU A 432 -21.65 -45.54 -50.52
N PHE A 433 -22.64 -44.65 -50.70
CA PHE A 433 -24.06 -44.99 -50.76
C PHE A 433 -24.73 -44.50 -52.04
N GLN A 434 -25.56 -45.36 -52.63
CA GLN A 434 -26.63 -44.94 -53.54
C GLN A 434 -27.72 -44.30 -52.70
N ARG A 435 -28.00 -43.01 -52.97
CA ARG A 435 -28.94 -42.21 -52.16
C ARG A 435 -30.36 -42.79 -52.25
N ALA A 436 -31.04 -42.85 -51.11
CA ALA A 436 -32.44 -43.25 -51.06
C ALA A 436 -33.29 -42.32 -51.94
N GLN A 437 -34.14 -42.90 -52.78
CA GLN A 437 -35.13 -42.19 -53.59
C GLN A 437 -36.52 -42.58 -53.11
N ARG A 438 -37.56 -41.86 -53.55
CA ARG A 438 -38.94 -42.17 -53.14
C ARG A 438 -39.29 -43.61 -53.53
N GLY A 439 -39.52 -44.47 -52.53
CA GLY A 439 -39.80 -45.90 -52.73
C GLY A 439 -38.58 -46.82 -52.94
N HIS A 440 -37.36 -46.29 -52.90
CA HIS A 440 -36.12 -47.08 -53.07
C HIS A 440 -35.19 -46.86 -51.85
N PRO A 441 -34.90 -47.90 -51.06
CA PRO A 441 -34.01 -47.77 -49.90
C PRO A 441 -32.58 -47.42 -50.34
N MET A 442 -31.82 -46.83 -49.43
CA MET A 442 -30.39 -46.63 -49.60
C MET A 442 -29.68 -47.97 -49.79
N ALA A 443 -28.78 -48.06 -50.75
CA ALA A 443 -27.96 -49.25 -50.98
C ALA A 443 -26.48 -48.87 -51.00
N LEU A 444 -25.61 -49.79 -50.58
CA LEU A 444 -24.17 -49.62 -50.72
C LEU A 444 -23.78 -49.66 -52.21
N THR A 445 -22.88 -48.77 -52.62
CA THR A 445 -22.20 -48.87 -53.91
C THR A 445 -21.26 -50.08 -53.92
N GLU A 446 -20.77 -50.48 -55.10
CA GLU A 446 -19.74 -51.52 -55.21
C GLU A 446 -18.50 -51.15 -54.37
N PHE A 447 -18.05 -49.89 -54.47
CA PHE A 447 -16.98 -49.34 -53.62
C PHE A 447 -17.32 -49.37 -52.13
N GLY A 448 -18.56 -48.99 -51.75
CA GLY A 448 -19.03 -49.03 -50.36
C GLY A 448 -19.00 -50.43 -49.76
N ARG A 449 -19.29 -51.48 -50.54
CA ARG A 449 -19.17 -52.89 -50.11
C ARG A 449 -17.71 -53.30 -49.90
N THR A 450 -16.81 -52.85 -50.77
CA THR A 450 -15.37 -53.10 -50.64
C THR A 450 -14.79 -52.41 -49.39
N VAL A 451 -15.21 -51.16 -49.11
CA VAL A 451 -14.81 -50.45 -47.88
C VAL A 451 -15.37 -51.12 -46.63
N LEU A 452 -16.62 -51.58 -46.66
CA LEU A 452 -17.25 -52.30 -45.54
C LEU A 452 -16.51 -53.60 -45.20
N SER A 453 -16.25 -54.43 -46.21
CA SER A 453 -15.53 -55.70 -46.03
C SER A 453 -14.07 -55.50 -45.58
N ALA A 454 -13.40 -54.46 -46.07
CA ALA A 454 -12.06 -54.09 -45.62
C ALA A 454 -12.04 -53.63 -44.14
N TRP A 455 -13.07 -52.89 -43.70
CA TRP A 455 -13.22 -52.48 -42.31
C TRP A 455 -13.50 -53.66 -41.38
N GLU A 456 -14.45 -54.52 -41.73
CA GLU A 456 -14.79 -55.72 -40.93
C GLU A 456 -13.59 -56.66 -40.79
N SER A 457 -12.81 -56.86 -41.86
CA SER A 457 -11.58 -57.66 -41.81
C SER A 457 -10.50 -57.04 -40.90
N ALA A 458 -10.39 -55.71 -40.88
CA ALA A 458 -9.44 -54.98 -40.04
C ALA A 458 -9.82 -54.98 -38.55
N GLU A 459 -11.12 -54.85 -38.22
CA GLU A 459 -11.60 -54.95 -36.83
C GLU A 459 -11.46 -56.38 -36.27
N ILE A 460 -11.74 -57.42 -37.06
CA ILE A 460 -11.54 -58.83 -36.65
C ILE A 460 -10.07 -59.11 -36.33
N THR A 461 -9.15 -58.52 -37.09
CA THR A 461 -7.71 -58.66 -36.86
C THR A 461 -7.25 -57.91 -35.61
N SER A 462 -7.86 -56.75 -35.30
CA SER A 462 -7.54 -55.98 -34.10
C SER A 462 -8.13 -56.59 -32.81
N SER A 463 -9.27 -57.29 -32.90
CA SER A 463 -9.90 -58.01 -31.77
C SER A 463 -9.18 -59.30 -31.37
N ARG A 464 -8.41 -59.93 -32.28
CA ARG A 464 -7.61 -61.12 -31.97
C ARG A 464 -6.27 -60.85 -31.26
N PHE A 465 -5.88 -59.59 -31.11
CA PHE A 465 -4.62 -59.16 -30.48
C PHE A 465 -4.82 -58.19 -29.30
N ALA A 466 -6.04 -58.05 -28.78
CA ALA A 466 -6.40 -57.22 -27.63
C ALA A 466 -6.53 -58.04 -26.34
#